data_AF-M0EQS4-F1
#
_entry.id   AF-M0EQS4-F1
#
_cell.length_a   1.000
_cell.length_b   1.000
_cell.length_c   1.000
_cell.angle_alpha   90.00
_cell.angle_beta   90.00
_cell.angle_gamma   90.00
#
_symmetry.space_group_name_H-M   'P 1'
#
loop_
_entity.id
_entity.type
_entity.pdbx_description
1 polymer ?
#
loop_
_entity_poly.entity_id
_entity_poly.type
_entity_poly.pdbx_seq_one_letter_code
_entity_poly.pdbx_strand_id
1 'polypeptide(L)'
;MQTIDRESAGSARVAIVGGIHGDEPAGERIVRRIADELPALDGGREGGGGTGPEGLVRLIVANEPALAAETRYTDADLNRAFPGDVDSDEYERALAPRLTAALEGFDAVLALHTSHSAPPPFAIFSDLTESVRRTVTGLPLDHVVDASGLRSTTLDSTVPHTVSIEVGRQGSEAAVEYGHEACLAFLRVHGALADEPPTFSETTVVEGREEVPKGGGEPHVYYANFEAIPEGAVFAEDDVRTHRVEEPGLVPVLASETGYDDIFGMYGRVTGVLKPPGEGDLRVYPSDDRDEAGGRRDSMGEGGGEENGTDRSGRSN
;
A
#
# COMPACT_ATOMS: atom_id res chain seq x y z
N MET A 1 -15.33 -16.60 7.93
CA MET A 1 -13.91 -16.39 8.25
C MET A 1 -13.25 -17.66 8.76
N GLN A 2 -12.14 -18.05 8.13
CA GLN A 2 -11.23 -19.10 8.57
C GLN A 2 -9.97 -18.47 9.18
N THR A 3 -9.45 -19.07 10.25
CA THR A 3 -8.19 -18.66 10.90
C THR A 3 -7.23 -19.83 10.96
N ILE A 4 -5.97 -19.57 10.62
CA ILE A 4 -4.89 -20.54 10.59
C ILE A 4 -3.71 -19.94 11.34
N ASP A 5 -3.37 -20.53 12.47
CA ASP A 5 -2.29 -20.03 13.32
C ASP A 5 -0.99 -20.85 13.08
N ARG A 6 0.14 -20.16 13.07
CA ARG A 6 1.49 -20.68 12.77
C ARG A 6 2.52 -20.15 13.78
N GLU A 7 3.62 -20.89 13.92
CA GLU A 7 4.73 -20.46 14.77
C GLU A 7 5.37 -19.18 14.22
N SER A 8 5.68 -18.25 15.13
CA SER A 8 6.56 -17.12 14.87
C SER A 8 7.98 -17.49 15.29
N ALA A 9 8.97 -17.12 14.49
CA ALA A 9 10.38 -17.32 14.84
C ALA A 9 10.81 -16.52 16.09
N GLY A 10 10.16 -15.39 16.34
CA GLY A 10 10.38 -14.51 17.49
C GLY A 10 9.19 -14.44 18.44
N SER A 11 9.16 -13.39 19.26
CA SER A 11 8.03 -13.13 20.18
C SER A 11 6.90 -12.33 19.52
N ALA A 12 7.05 -11.93 18.27
CA ALA A 12 6.09 -11.07 17.57
C ALA A 12 4.79 -11.81 17.28
N ARG A 13 3.68 -11.09 17.44
CA ARG A 13 2.33 -11.51 17.10
C ARG A 13 1.89 -10.71 15.89
N VAL A 14 1.93 -11.33 14.70
CA VAL A 14 1.58 -10.66 13.44
C VAL A 14 0.46 -11.38 12.71
N ALA A 15 -0.35 -10.64 11.97
CA ALA A 15 -1.46 -11.21 11.21
C ALA A 15 -1.40 -10.84 9.73
N ILE A 16 -1.82 -11.77 8.87
CA ILE A 16 -2.02 -11.56 7.43
C ILE A 16 -3.46 -11.90 7.11
N VAL A 17 -4.17 -10.97 6.49
CA VAL A 17 -5.59 -11.07 6.16
C VAL A 17 -5.75 -11.06 4.64
N GLY A 18 -6.30 -12.13 4.08
CA GLY A 18 -6.68 -12.22 2.68
C GLY A 18 -8.19 -12.40 2.52
N GLY A 19 -8.70 -12.11 1.32
CA GLY A 19 -10.10 -12.33 0.97
C GLY A 19 -11.07 -11.40 1.70
N ILE A 20 -10.70 -10.11 1.85
CA ILE A 20 -11.61 -9.07 2.31
C ILE A 20 -12.73 -8.86 1.26
N HIS A 21 -12.34 -8.83 -0.02
CA HIS A 21 -13.26 -8.87 -1.15
C HIS A 21 -13.22 -10.25 -1.80
N GLY A 22 -14.39 -10.80 -2.16
CA GLY A 22 -14.50 -12.16 -2.68
C GLY A 22 -14.10 -12.33 -4.14
N ASP A 23 -14.07 -11.24 -4.91
CA ASP A 23 -13.60 -11.19 -6.29
C ASP A 23 -12.07 -11.03 -6.40
N GLU A 24 -11.35 -10.94 -5.26
CA GLU A 24 -9.89 -10.82 -5.16
C GLU A 24 -9.24 -12.13 -4.63
N PRO A 25 -9.26 -13.24 -5.39
CA PRO A 25 -8.86 -14.56 -4.88
C PRO A 25 -7.36 -14.70 -4.58
N ALA A 26 -6.53 -13.74 -5.01
CA ALA A 26 -5.10 -13.75 -4.75
C ALA A 26 -4.81 -13.79 -3.24
N GLY A 27 -5.55 -13.04 -2.43
CA GLY A 27 -5.36 -12.98 -0.98
C GLY A 27 -5.55 -14.34 -0.30
N GLU A 28 -6.59 -15.10 -0.69
CA GLU A 28 -6.78 -16.47 -0.17
C GLU A 28 -5.63 -17.39 -0.57
N ARG A 29 -5.22 -17.34 -1.84
CA ARG A 29 -4.13 -18.19 -2.36
C ARG A 29 -2.80 -17.91 -1.63
N ILE A 30 -2.48 -16.64 -1.41
CA ILE A 30 -1.27 -16.23 -0.69
C ILE A 30 -1.34 -16.72 0.77
N VAL A 31 -2.47 -16.50 1.45
CA VAL A 31 -2.67 -16.94 2.85
C VAL A 31 -2.47 -18.45 2.98
N ARG A 32 -3.07 -19.25 2.09
CA ARG A 32 -2.92 -20.71 2.11
C ARG A 32 -1.48 -21.15 1.81
N ARG A 33 -0.81 -20.50 0.85
CA ARG A 33 0.60 -20.77 0.52
C ARG A 33 1.52 -20.51 1.72
N ILE A 34 1.38 -19.37 2.39
CA ILE A 34 2.15 -19.06 3.61
C ILE A 34 1.83 -20.08 4.73
N ALA A 35 0.57 -20.50 4.85
CA ALA A 35 0.18 -21.52 5.83
C ALA A 35 0.83 -22.89 5.58
N ASP A 36 1.10 -23.25 4.33
CA ASP A 36 1.75 -24.51 3.98
C ASP A 36 3.28 -24.46 4.19
N GLU A 37 3.87 -23.27 4.11
CA GLU A 37 5.31 -23.04 4.23
C GLU A 37 5.77 -22.83 5.68
N LEU A 38 4.95 -22.20 6.53
CA LEU A 38 5.29 -21.94 7.93
C LEU A 38 5.08 -23.17 8.83
N PRO A 39 5.91 -23.36 9.88
CA PRO A 39 5.71 -24.43 10.84
C PRO A 39 4.34 -24.32 11.54
N ALA A 40 3.64 -25.46 11.64
CA ALA A 40 2.42 -25.56 12.42
C ALA A 40 2.72 -25.26 13.89
N LEU A 41 1.79 -24.63 14.61
CA LEU A 41 1.89 -24.50 16.06
C LEU A 41 1.95 -25.89 16.70
N ASP A 42 3.09 -26.23 17.30
CA ASP A 42 3.19 -27.46 18.07
C ASP A 42 2.33 -27.34 19.33
N GLY A 43 1.19 -28.04 19.37
CA GLY A 43 0.29 -28.11 20.53
C GLY A 43 0.86 -28.87 21.74
N GLY A 44 2.19 -28.96 21.87
CA GLY A 44 2.87 -29.91 22.75
C GLY A 44 4.29 -29.52 23.17
N ARG A 45 4.56 -28.24 23.48
CA ARG A 45 5.77 -27.87 24.24
C ARG A 45 5.67 -28.30 25.71
N GLU A 46 5.55 -29.60 25.95
CA GLU A 46 5.90 -30.20 27.24
C GLU A 46 7.40 -30.47 27.26
N GLY A 47 8.19 -29.51 27.75
CA GLY A 47 9.57 -29.77 28.18
C GLY A 47 10.63 -28.78 27.71
N GLY A 48 10.91 -27.77 28.54
CA GLY A 48 12.26 -27.29 28.77
C GLY A 48 12.76 -26.09 27.94
N GLY A 49 12.64 -24.89 28.52
CA GLY A 49 13.76 -23.93 28.49
C GLY A 49 13.60 -22.58 27.77
N GLY A 50 12.42 -22.18 27.31
CA GLY A 50 12.21 -20.85 26.70
C GLY A 50 11.21 -19.99 27.48
N THR A 51 11.68 -18.98 28.21
CA THR A 51 10.85 -18.02 28.98
C THR A 51 10.50 -16.77 28.17
N GLY A 52 9.90 -16.94 26.98
CA GLY A 52 9.40 -15.82 26.16
C GLY A 52 7.92 -16.01 25.81
N PRO A 53 7.14 -14.93 25.60
CA PRO A 53 5.79 -15.05 25.07
C PRO A 53 5.85 -15.77 23.71
N GLU A 54 4.96 -16.76 23.52
CA GLU A 54 4.84 -17.51 22.28
C GLU A 54 4.41 -16.54 21.18
N GLY A 55 5.35 -16.16 20.31
CA GLY A 55 5.02 -15.37 19.12
C GLY A 55 4.09 -16.16 18.22
N LEU A 56 3.29 -15.45 17.43
CA LEU A 56 2.20 -16.01 16.65
C LEU A 56 2.13 -15.38 15.27
N VAL A 57 2.02 -16.20 14.23
CA VAL A 57 1.59 -15.74 12.91
C VAL A 57 0.16 -16.20 12.69
N ARG A 58 -0.76 -15.25 12.61
CA ARG A 58 -2.18 -15.52 12.33
C ARG A 58 -2.50 -15.24 10.87
N LEU A 59 -3.00 -16.24 10.17
CA LEU A 59 -3.40 -16.13 8.78
C LEU A 59 -4.93 -16.22 8.71
N ILE A 60 -5.57 -15.27 8.03
CA ILE A 60 -7.02 -15.16 7.98
C ILE A 60 -7.51 -15.15 6.53
N VAL A 61 -8.51 -16.00 6.25
CA VAL A 61 -9.36 -15.88 5.06
C VAL A 61 -10.68 -15.26 5.54
N ALA A 62 -10.93 -13.99 5.19
CA ALA A 62 -11.95 -13.18 5.83
C ALA A 62 -13.38 -13.51 5.36
N ASN A 63 -13.70 -13.18 4.11
CA ASN A 63 -15.06 -13.22 3.54
C ASN A 63 -15.31 -14.48 2.70
N GLU A 64 -15.41 -15.64 3.37
CA GLU A 64 -15.62 -16.94 2.71
C GLU A 64 -16.88 -17.00 1.81
N PRO A 65 -18.05 -16.44 2.20
CA PRO A 65 -19.22 -16.42 1.32
C PRO A 65 -19.00 -15.64 0.02
N ALA A 66 -18.38 -14.46 0.10
CA ALA A 66 -18.08 -13.65 -1.09
C ALA A 66 -17.04 -14.34 -1.99
N LEU A 67 -16.00 -14.95 -1.41
CA LEU A 67 -15.01 -15.75 -2.15
C LEU A 67 -15.66 -16.92 -2.89
N ALA A 68 -16.56 -17.65 -2.21
CA ALA A 68 -17.27 -18.77 -2.82
C ALA A 68 -18.24 -18.33 -3.94
N ALA A 69 -18.73 -17.09 -3.87
CA ALA A 69 -19.59 -16.49 -4.88
C ALA A 69 -18.80 -15.78 -6.01
N GLU A 70 -17.49 -15.59 -5.85
CA GLU A 70 -16.63 -14.77 -6.73
C GLU A 70 -17.17 -13.34 -6.92
N THR A 71 -17.81 -12.79 -5.88
CA THR A 71 -18.31 -11.42 -5.86
C THR A 71 -17.58 -10.59 -4.82
N ARG A 72 -17.48 -9.28 -5.02
CA ARG A 72 -16.83 -8.36 -4.08
C ARG A 72 -17.32 -8.53 -2.64
N TYR A 73 -18.63 -8.66 -2.47
CA TYR A 73 -19.32 -8.92 -1.22
C TYR A 73 -20.64 -9.66 -1.48
N THR A 74 -21.30 -10.14 -0.43
CA THR A 74 -22.64 -10.75 -0.49
C THR A 74 -23.76 -9.78 -0.09
N ASP A 75 -23.65 -9.12 1.07
CA ASP A 75 -24.69 -8.19 1.55
C ASP A 75 -24.20 -6.74 1.54
N ALA A 76 -23.00 -6.48 2.07
CA ALA A 76 -22.40 -5.14 2.12
C ALA A 76 -20.88 -5.19 1.90
N ASP A 77 -20.28 -4.13 1.36
CA ASP A 77 -18.82 -4.06 1.21
C ASP A 77 -18.12 -4.08 2.59
N LEU A 78 -17.40 -5.16 2.89
CA LEU A 78 -16.67 -5.33 4.16
C LEU A 78 -15.70 -4.18 4.41
N ASN A 79 -15.02 -3.69 3.38
CA ASN A 79 -14.07 -2.57 3.48
C ASN A 79 -14.75 -1.19 3.52
N ARG A 80 -16.07 -1.18 3.72
CA ARG A 80 -16.89 0.00 4.08
C ARG A 80 -17.71 -0.23 5.35
N ALA A 81 -17.60 -1.42 5.94
CA ALA A 81 -18.45 -1.85 7.04
C ALA A 81 -17.81 -1.66 8.41
N PHE A 82 -16.50 -1.42 8.53
CA PHE A 82 -15.84 -1.29 9.84
C PHE A 82 -16.32 -0.03 10.59
N PRO A 83 -16.50 -0.09 11.94
CA PRO A 83 -16.24 -1.22 12.84
C PRO A 83 -17.33 -2.33 12.83
N GLY A 84 -18.41 -2.11 12.10
CA GLY A 84 -19.51 -3.06 11.91
C GLY A 84 -20.53 -3.07 13.03
N ASP A 85 -21.36 -4.11 13.03
CA ASP A 85 -22.46 -4.30 13.98
C ASP A 85 -22.64 -5.80 14.23
N VAL A 86 -22.44 -6.22 15.49
CA VAL A 86 -22.51 -7.62 15.91
C VAL A 86 -23.93 -8.20 15.81
N ASP A 87 -24.94 -7.35 15.85
CA ASP A 87 -26.36 -7.72 15.80
C ASP A 87 -26.96 -7.57 14.39
N SER A 88 -26.15 -7.23 13.38
CA SER A 88 -26.59 -7.05 12.00
C SER A 88 -26.96 -8.37 11.32
N ASP A 89 -28.06 -8.35 10.56
CA ASP A 89 -28.47 -9.45 9.68
C ASP A 89 -27.63 -9.50 8.38
N GLU A 90 -27.01 -8.38 7.97
CA GLU A 90 -26.06 -8.34 6.83
C GLU A 90 -24.72 -8.98 7.22
N TYR A 91 -24.27 -9.98 6.45
CA TYR A 91 -23.12 -10.81 6.77
C TYR A 91 -21.84 -10.00 7.04
N GLU A 92 -21.45 -9.10 6.13
CA GLU A 92 -20.20 -8.35 6.25
C GLU A 92 -20.19 -7.38 7.44
N ARG A 93 -21.35 -6.78 7.78
CA ARG A 93 -21.46 -5.92 8.96
C ARG A 93 -21.26 -6.71 10.25
N ALA A 94 -21.75 -7.94 10.32
CA ALA A 94 -21.50 -8.86 11.44
C ALA A 94 -20.08 -9.47 11.41
N LEU A 95 -19.45 -9.56 10.24
CA LEU A 95 -18.09 -10.05 10.07
C LEU A 95 -17.04 -9.03 10.55
N ALA A 96 -17.24 -7.74 10.30
CA ALA A 96 -16.29 -6.69 10.68
C ALA A 96 -15.86 -6.71 12.18
N PRO A 97 -16.78 -6.79 13.18
CA PRO A 97 -16.38 -6.86 14.58
C PRO A 97 -15.71 -8.20 14.93
N ARG A 98 -16.07 -9.29 14.26
CA ARG A 98 -15.43 -10.61 14.45
C ARG A 98 -13.98 -10.61 13.95
N LEU A 99 -13.74 -10.01 12.79
CA LEU A 99 -12.40 -9.85 12.24
C LEU A 99 -11.55 -8.92 13.13
N THR A 100 -12.13 -7.80 13.57
CA THR A 100 -11.48 -6.87 14.51
C THR A 100 -11.05 -7.58 15.80
N ALA A 101 -11.95 -8.35 16.41
CA ALA A 101 -11.63 -9.12 17.62
C ALA A 101 -10.56 -10.20 17.39
N ALA A 102 -10.51 -10.80 16.21
CA ALA A 102 -9.49 -11.79 15.87
C ALA A 102 -8.08 -11.18 15.70
N LEU A 103 -8.00 -9.87 15.49
CA LEU A 103 -6.77 -9.10 15.30
C LEU A 103 -6.36 -8.29 16.54
N GLU A 104 -7.16 -8.32 17.61
CA GLU A 104 -6.88 -7.59 18.83
C GLU A 104 -5.56 -8.07 19.49
N GLY A 105 -4.70 -7.11 19.87
CA GLY A 105 -3.42 -7.37 20.52
C GLY A 105 -2.32 -7.93 19.60
N PHE A 106 -2.49 -7.80 18.28
CA PHE A 106 -1.41 -8.06 17.33
C PHE A 106 -0.50 -6.84 17.18
N ASP A 107 0.80 -7.09 17.05
CA ASP A 107 1.83 -6.06 16.90
C ASP A 107 1.81 -5.44 15.50
N ALA A 108 1.36 -6.19 14.49
CA ALA A 108 1.23 -5.74 13.11
C ALA A 108 0.20 -6.57 12.34
N VAL A 109 -0.49 -5.94 11.39
CA VAL A 109 -1.45 -6.60 10.50
C VAL A 109 -1.18 -6.19 9.05
N LEU A 110 -1.13 -7.16 8.14
CA LEU A 110 -1.06 -6.94 6.70
C LEU A 110 -2.35 -7.39 6.03
N ALA A 111 -3.06 -6.50 5.36
CA ALA A 111 -4.30 -6.78 4.65
C ALA A 111 -4.06 -6.80 3.14
N LEU A 112 -4.35 -7.93 2.49
CA LEU A 112 -4.06 -8.15 1.08
C LEU A 112 -5.24 -7.73 0.20
N HIS A 113 -4.95 -6.91 -0.80
CA HIS A 113 -5.89 -6.46 -1.81
C HIS A 113 -5.30 -6.62 -3.22
N THR A 114 -6.17 -6.77 -4.20
CA THR A 114 -5.83 -6.60 -5.61
C THR A 114 -6.84 -5.68 -6.27
N SER A 115 -6.42 -4.96 -7.29
CA SER A 115 -7.32 -4.03 -7.99
C SER A 115 -7.33 -4.30 -9.49
N HIS A 116 -8.35 -3.80 -10.18
CA HIS A 116 -8.37 -3.77 -11.65
C HIS A 116 -7.40 -2.74 -12.23
N SER A 117 -6.98 -1.78 -11.41
CA SER A 117 -5.95 -0.81 -11.72
C SER A 117 -4.66 -1.55 -12.10
N ALA A 118 -3.81 -0.92 -12.91
CA ALA A 118 -2.45 -1.41 -13.18
C ALA A 118 -1.40 -0.58 -12.39
N PRO A 119 -1.50 -0.45 -11.06
CA PRO A 119 -0.53 0.32 -10.31
C PRO A 119 0.76 -0.51 -10.16
N PRO A 120 1.92 0.13 -9.99
CA PRO A 120 2.98 -0.53 -9.24
C PRO A 120 2.41 -0.91 -7.86
N PRO A 121 2.84 -2.02 -7.25
CA PRO A 121 2.38 -2.36 -5.91
C PRO A 121 2.63 -1.22 -4.92
N PHE A 122 1.68 -1.00 -4.01
CA PHE A 122 1.76 0.07 -3.01
C PHE A 122 0.99 -0.32 -1.76
N ALA A 123 1.30 0.37 -0.65
CA ALA A 123 0.65 0.16 0.63
C ALA A 123 -0.23 1.35 1.00
N ILE A 124 -1.15 1.13 1.95
CA ILE A 124 -2.06 2.11 2.49
C ILE A 124 -2.03 1.98 4.02
N PHE A 125 -1.93 3.11 4.72
CA PHE A 125 -2.15 3.17 6.17
C PHE A 125 -3.06 4.34 6.51
N SER A 126 -3.71 4.27 7.67
CA SER A 126 -4.54 5.36 8.19
C SER A 126 -4.04 5.94 9.52
N ASP A 127 -3.07 5.31 10.18
CA ASP A 127 -2.40 5.84 11.37
C ASP A 127 -0.89 5.50 11.33
N LEU A 128 -0.04 6.51 11.48
CA LEU A 128 1.41 6.33 11.44
C LEU A 128 1.94 5.92 12.82
N THR A 129 2.24 4.63 12.96
CA THR A 129 2.85 4.05 14.15
C THR A 129 4.24 3.50 13.85
N GLU A 130 5.02 3.16 14.88
CA GLU A 130 6.32 2.47 14.71
C GLU A 130 6.19 1.15 13.94
N SER A 131 5.11 0.40 14.21
CA SER A 131 4.82 -0.84 13.51
C SER A 131 4.47 -0.61 12.04
N VAL A 132 3.64 0.40 11.74
CA VAL A 132 3.32 0.80 10.36
C VAL A 132 4.58 1.25 9.63
N ARG A 133 5.42 2.10 10.24
CA ARG A 133 6.71 2.52 9.67
C ARG A 133 7.58 1.32 9.31
N ARG A 134 7.73 0.38 10.24
CA ARG A 134 8.49 -0.85 10.03
C ARG A 134 7.92 -1.67 8.86
N THR A 135 6.60 -1.82 8.78
CA THR A 135 5.96 -2.55 7.68
C THR A 135 6.20 -1.86 6.35
N VAL A 136 5.84 -0.58 6.20
CA VAL A 136 5.84 0.08 4.88
C VAL A 136 7.25 0.31 4.32
N THR A 137 8.24 0.51 5.19
CA THR A 137 9.65 0.65 4.78
C THR A 137 10.34 -0.71 4.57
N GLY A 138 9.73 -1.80 5.06
CA GLY A 138 10.27 -3.16 4.91
C GLY A 138 9.60 -3.98 3.81
N LEU A 139 8.52 -3.48 3.21
CA LEU A 139 7.87 -4.09 2.05
C LEU A 139 8.58 -3.68 0.75
N PRO A 140 8.58 -4.54 -0.30
CA PRO A 140 9.25 -4.27 -1.56
C PRO A 140 8.43 -3.33 -2.47
N LEU A 141 8.16 -2.11 -1.99
CA LEU A 141 7.33 -1.11 -2.67
C LEU A 141 7.92 0.30 -2.60
N ASP A 142 7.60 1.13 -3.60
CA ASP A 142 8.13 2.50 -3.70
C ASP A 142 7.21 3.54 -3.03
N HIS A 143 5.91 3.25 -2.98
CA HIS A 143 4.86 4.19 -2.58
C HIS A 143 3.99 3.64 -1.46
N VAL A 144 3.65 4.52 -0.53
CA VAL A 144 2.64 4.29 0.49
C VAL A 144 1.66 5.46 0.54
N VAL A 145 0.37 5.14 0.64
CA VAL A 145 -0.72 6.12 0.70
C VAL A 145 -1.12 6.33 2.16
N ASP A 146 -1.11 7.58 2.60
CA ASP A 146 -1.75 8.00 3.84
C ASP A 146 -3.23 8.25 3.56
N ALA A 147 -4.08 7.37 4.07
CA ALA A 147 -5.53 7.40 3.92
C ALA A 147 -6.27 7.96 5.16
N SER A 148 -5.54 8.49 6.15
CA SER A 148 -6.10 9.03 7.39
C SER A 148 -7.18 10.10 7.17
N GLY A 149 -7.06 10.88 6.08
CA GLY A 149 -8.03 11.90 5.67
C GLY A 149 -9.13 11.42 4.71
N LEU A 150 -9.05 10.18 4.20
CA LEU A 150 -9.93 9.68 3.12
C LEU A 150 -11.00 8.70 3.60
N ARG A 151 -10.66 7.83 4.54
CA ARG A 151 -11.48 6.69 4.93
C ARG A 151 -11.42 6.46 6.44
N SER A 152 -12.56 6.11 7.02
CA SER A 152 -12.67 5.76 8.44
C SER A 152 -13.43 4.45 8.68
N THR A 153 -13.70 3.69 7.62
CA THR A 153 -14.51 2.46 7.65
C THR A 153 -13.80 1.27 6.99
N THR A 154 -12.49 1.38 6.77
CA THR A 154 -11.62 0.31 6.29
C THR A 154 -10.95 -0.41 7.46
N LEU A 155 -10.40 -1.61 7.22
CA LEU A 155 -9.67 -2.36 8.24
C LEU A 155 -8.46 -1.56 8.77
N ASP A 156 -7.70 -0.91 7.87
CA ASP A 156 -6.51 -0.12 8.22
C ASP A 156 -6.81 1.15 9.03
N SER A 157 -8.04 1.66 8.94
CA SER A 157 -8.52 2.79 9.74
C SER A 157 -9.07 2.40 11.11
N THR A 158 -9.40 1.12 11.32
CA THR A 158 -10.10 0.65 12.53
C THR A 158 -9.23 -0.24 13.41
N VAL A 159 -8.34 -1.03 12.83
CA VAL A 159 -7.45 -1.95 13.56
C VAL A 159 -6.05 -1.35 13.63
N PRO A 160 -5.50 -1.09 14.84
CA PRO A 160 -4.16 -0.55 15.01
C PRO A 160 -3.10 -1.36 14.27
N HIS A 161 -2.06 -0.67 13.80
CA HIS A 161 -0.88 -1.29 13.16
C HIS A 161 -1.18 -2.05 11.85
N THR A 162 -2.35 -1.80 11.26
CA THR A 162 -2.74 -2.41 9.99
C THR A 162 -2.20 -1.61 8.82
N VAL A 163 -1.61 -2.33 7.86
CA VAL A 163 -1.25 -1.84 6.54
C VAL A 163 -2.02 -2.65 5.51
N SER A 164 -2.77 -1.98 4.64
CA SER A 164 -3.37 -2.60 3.47
C SER A 164 -2.38 -2.53 2.30
N ILE A 165 -2.23 -3.60 1.54
CA ILE A 165 -1.31 -3.65 0.39
C ILE A 165 -2.07 -4.06 -0.87
N GLU A 166 -1.89 -3.28 -1.93
CA GLU A 166 -2.35 -3.59 -3.28
C GLU A 166 -1.25 -4.40 -3.98
N VAL A 167 -1.42 -5.71 -4.04
CA VAL A 167 -0.38 -6.63 -4.51
C VAL A 167 -0.33 -6.77 -6.03
N GLY A 168 -1.27 -6.15 -6.74
CA GLY A 168 -1.28 -6.04 -8.19
C GLY A 168 -2.64 -6.27 -8.82
N ARG A 169 -2.63 -6.61 -10.11
CA ARG A 169 -3.85 -6.77 -10.90
C ARG A 169 -4.67 -7.99 -10.45
N GLN A 170 -5.93 -7.77 -10.16
CA GLN A 170 -6.91 -8.80 -9.81
C GLN A 170 -6.97 -9.93 -10.84
N GLY A 171 -7.00 -11.17 -10.35
CA GLY A 171 -7.00 -12.38 -11.17
C GLY A 171 -5.67 -12.74 -11.83
N SER A 172 -4.58 -12.01 -11.57
CA SER A 172 -3.26 -12.31 -12.15
C SER A 172 -2.39 -13.20 -11.25
N GLU A 173 -1.61 -14.10 -11.87
CA GLU A 173 -0.58 -14.87 -11.15
C GLU A 173 0.53 -13.97 -10.60
N ALA A 174 0.84 -12.86 -11.30
CA ALA A 174 1.83 -11.89 -10.84
C ALA A 174 1.44 -11.27 -9.48
N ALA A 175 0.15 -11.04 -9.23
CA ALA A 175 -0.33 -10.56 -7.93
C ALA A 175 -0.12 -11.60 -6.82
N VAL A 176 -0.26 -12.89 -7.12
CA VAL A 176 -0.01 -13.97 -6.15
C VAL A 176 1.48 -14.08 -5.82
N GLU A 177 2.35 -14.05 -6.82
CA GLU A 177 3.81 -14.13 -6.60
C GLU A 177 4.33 -12.89 -5.85
N TYR A 178 3.97 -11.68 -6.28
CA TYR A 178 4.38 -10.46 -5.57
C TYR A 178 3.82 -10.42 -4.14
N GLY A 179 2.53 -10.75 -3.96
CA GLY A 179 1.91 -10.76 -2.64
C GLY A 179 2.51 -11.80 -1.70
N HIS A 180 2.97 -12.93 -2.21
CA HIS A 180 3.72 -13.93 -1.44
C HIS A 180 5.06 -13.38 -0.95
N GLU A 181 5.86 -12.78 -1.83
CA GLU A 181 7.13 -12.13 -1.46
C GLU A 181 6.92 -10.98 -0.45
N ALA A 182 5.87 -10.17 -0.64
CA ALA A 182 5.50 -9.11 0.30
C ALA A 182 5.13 -9.66 1.69
N CYS A 183 4.40 -10.78 1.75
CA CYS A 183 4.10 -11.47 3.02
C CYS A 183 5.37 -11.98 3.71
N LEU A 184 6.31 -12.58 2.98
CA LEU A 184 7.59 -13.02 3.56
C LEU A 184 8.40 -11.84 4.09
N ALA A 185 8.48 -10.73 3.34
CA ALA A 185 9.13 -9.50 3.79
C ALA A 185 8.49 -8.94 5.07
N PHE A 186 7.16 -8.87 5.12
CA PHE A 186 6.40 -8.48 6.31
C PHE A 186 6.73 -9.37 7.53
N LEU A 187 6.76 -10.69 7.36
CA LEU A 187 7.12 -11.60 8.44
C LEU A 187 8.56 -11.39 8.92
N ARG A 188 9.52 -11.17 8.00
CA ARG A 188 10.94 -10.93 8.34
C ARG A 188 11.13 -9.62 9.11
N VAL A 189 10.50 -8.52 8.67
CA VAL A 189 10.71 -7.20 9.30
C VAL A 189 10.18 -7.16 10.73
N HIS A 190 9.19 -7.99 11.04
CA HIS A 190 8.66 -8.18 12.39
C HIS A 190 9.33 -9.32 13.18
N GLY A 191 10.29 -10.03 12.58
CA GLY A 191 11.01 -11.14 13.21
C GLY A 191 10.14 -12.39 13.39
N ALA A 192 9.02 -12.49 12.68
CA ALA A 192 8.18 -13.68 12.64
C ALA A 192 8.71 -14.76 11.69
N LEU A 193 9.57 -14.38 10.74
CA LEU A 193 10.36 -15.26 9.90
C LEU A 193 11.85 -14.90 10.04
N ALA A 194 12.72 -15.91 10.18
CA ALA A 194 14.15 -15.72 10.49
C ALA A 194 15.06 -16.56 9.56
N ASP A 195 14.71 -16.61 8.28
CA ASP A 195 15.47 -17.28 7.22
C ASP A 195 16.59 -16.38 6.66
N GLU A 196 16.36 -15.07 6.59
CA GLU A 196 17.34 -14.06 6.18
C GLU A 196 17.10 -12.71 6.88
N PRO A 197 18.10 -11.80 6.91
CA PRO A 197 17.92 -10.48 7.50
C PRO A 197 16.87 -9.64 6.73
N PRO A 198 16.01 -8.87 7.42
CA PRO A 198 15.08 -7.96 6.75
C PRO A 198 15.82 -6.81 6.08
N THR A 199 15.26 -6.32 4.99
CA THR A 199 15.68 -5.12 4.29
C THR A 199 14.73 -3.98 4.60
N PHE A 200 15.25 -2.76 4.61
CA PHE A 200 14.44 -1.54 4.75
C PHE A 200 14.91 -0.51 3.73
N SER A 201 13.97 0.26 3.19
CA SER A 201 14.22 1.36 2.27
C SER A 201 13.35 2.56 2.59
N GLU A 202 13.79 3.75 2.21
CA GLU A 202 12.92 4.92 2.23
C GLU A 202 11.71 4.70 1.30
N THR A 203 10.52 5.05 1.77
CA THR A 203 9.26 4.87 1.02
C THR A 203 8.61 6.23 0.79
N THR A 204 8.18 6.50 -0.44
CA THR A 204 7.51 7.76 -0.78
C THR A 204 6.09 7.78 -0.24
N VAL A 205 5.74 8.82 0.51
CA VAL A 205 4.41 9.00 1.09
C VAL A 205 3.56 9.87 0.18
N VAL A 206 2.37 9.36 -0.15
CA VAL A 206 1.33 10.04 -0.92
C VAL A 206 0.13 10.25 -0.02
N GLU A 207 -0.17 11.49 0.31
CA GLU A 207 -1.40 11.83 1.04
C GLU A 207 -2.59 11.69 0.09
N GLY A 208 -3.57 10.86 0.45
CA GLY A 208 -4.83 10.75 -0.28
C GLY A 208 -5.72 11.98 -0.04
N ARG A 209 -6.34 12.52 -1.09
CA ARG A 209 -7.09 13.79 -1.05
C ARG A 209 -8.59 13.60 -1.19
N GLU A 210 -9.01 13.18 -2.37
CA GLU A 210 -10.42 13.03 -2.71
C GLU A 210 -10.63 11.96 -3.77
N GLU A 211 -11.85 11.42 -3.81
CA GLU A 211 -12.29 10.55 -4.89
C GLU A 211 -12.61 11.34 -6.14
N VAL A 212 -12.38 10.70 -7.29
CA VAL A 212 -12.68 11.26 -8.60
C VAL A 212 -13.91 10.54 -9.17
N PRO A 213 -15.13 11.08 -9.00
CA PRO A 213 -16.38 10.39 -9.35
C PRO A 213 -16.62 10.29 -10.86
N LYS A 214 -17.19 9.18 -11.31
CA LYS A 214 -17.70 8.98 -12.67
C LYS A 214 -19.03 9.73 -12.88
N GLY A 215 -19.28 10.14 -14.12
CA GLY A 215 -20.55 10.69 -14.59
C GLY A 215 -21.51 9.62 -15.14
N GLY A 216 -21.03 8.39 -15.35
CA GLY A 216 -21.82 7.25 -15.83
C GLY A 216 -21.72 7.00 -17.33
N GLY A 217 -20.80 7.68 -18.03
CA GLY A 217 -20.47 7.43 -19.43
C GLY A 217 -19.36 6.38 -19.60
N GLU A 218 -18.80 6.27 -20.81
CA GLU A 218 -17.63 5.42 -21.06
C GLU A 218 -16.37 6.01 -20.40
N PRO A 219 -15.74 5.31 -19.43
CA PRO A 219 -14.68 5.89 -18.62
C PRO A 219 -13.32 5.84 -19.32
N HIS A 220 -12.57 6.95 -19.25
CA HIS A 220 -11.19 7.09 -19.71
C HIS A 220 -10.28 7.69 -18.64
N VAL A 221 -9.07 7.12 -18.48
CA VAL A 221 -8.01 7.68 -17.61
C VAL A 221 -6.75 7.95 -18.43
N TYR A 222 -6.09 9.10 -18.20
CA TYR A 222 -4.96 9.54 -19.02
C TYR A 222 -3.58 9.45 -18.35
N TYR A 223 -3.56 9.16 -17.05
CA TYR A 223 -2.34 9.14 -16.24
C TYR A 223 -2.23 7.83 -15.47
N ALA A 224 -1.01 7.31 -15.36
CA ALA A 224 -0.73 6.14 -14.54
C ALA A 224 -0.77 6.48 -13.05
N ASN A 225 -0.96 5.46 -12.21
CA ASN A 225 -0.89 5.63 -10.76
C ASN A 225 0.48 6.18 -10.33
N PHE A 226 0.46 7.16 -9.44
CA PHE A 226 1.62 7.92 -8.95
C PHE A 226 2.34 8.80 -9.99
N GLU A 227 1.82 8.91 -11.21
CA GLU A 227 2.32 9.84 -12.22
C GLU A 227 1.88 11.28 -11.91
N ALA A 228 2.80 12.24 -11.99
CA ALA A 228 2.46 13.65 -11.79
C ALA A 228 1.56 14.18 -12.91
N ILE A 229 0.43 14.77 -12.53
CA ILE A 229 -0.53 15.36 -13.47
C ILE A 229 -0.23 16.87 -13.57
N PRO A 230 0.05 17.39 -14.79
CA PRO A 230 0.22 18.83 -14.98
C PRO A 230 -1.06 19.62 -14.67
N GLU A 231 -0.89 20.83 -14.13
CA GLU A 231 -1.99 21.78 -13.98
C GLU A 231 -2.66 22.05 -15.35
N GLY A 232 -4.00 21.99 -15.38
CA GLY A 232 -4.80 22.14 -16.58
C GLY A 232 -4.96 20.86 -17.44
N ALA A 233 -4.26 19.78 -17.11
CA ALA A 233 -4.43 18.50 -17.79
C ALA A 233 -5.70 17.78 -17.37
N VAL A 234 -6.24 16.94 -18.26
CA VAL A 234 -7.40 16.08 -17.97
C VAL A 234 -6.88 14.79 -17.34
N PHE A 235 -7.23 14.54 -16.08
CA PHE A 235 -6.89 13.30 -15.41
C PHE A 235 -7.72 12.13 -15.95
N ALA A 236 -9.05 12.30 -15.91
CA ALA A 236 -10.02 11.29 -16.27
C ALA A 236 -11.28 11.95 -16.83
N GLU A 237 -11.97 11.27 -17.74
CA GLU A 237 -13.26 11.73 -18.23
C GLU A 237 -14.17 10.58 -18.64
N ASP A 238 -15.45 10.88 -18.73
CA ASP A 238 -16.43 10.10 -19.49
C ASP A 238 -17.31 11.04 -20.32
N ASP A 239 -18.27 10.48 -21.06
CA ASP A 239 -19.19 11.24 -21.92
C ASP A 239 -20.03 12.31 -21.16
N VAL A 240 -20.05 12.25 -19.83
CA VAL A 240 -20.88 13.09 -18.95
C VAL A 240 -20.02 14.09 -18.16
N ARG A 241 -18.79 13.71 -17.79
CA ARG A 241 -17.95 14.47 -16.84
C ARG A 241 -16.47 14.38 -17.20
N THR A 242 -15.82 15.53 -17.27
CA THR A 242 -14.35 15.65 -17.39
C THR A 242 -13.75 16.19 -16.09
N HIS A 243 -12.71 15.52 -15.59
CA HIS A 243 -11.92 15.96 -14.44
C HIS A 243 -10.59 16.55 -14.90
N ARG A 244 -10.52 17.88 -14.83
CA ARG A 244 -9.31 18.64 -15.11
C ARG A 244 -8.64 19.01 -13.80
N VAL A 245 -7.33 18.83 -13.73
CA VAL A 245 -6.52 19.20 -12.56
C VAL A 245 -6.37 20.71 -12.51
N GLU A 246 -6.79 21.33 -11.41
CA GLU A 246 -6.78 22.79 -11.22
C GLU A 246 -5.57 23.28 -10.41
N GLU A 247 -4.79 22.37 -9.83
CA GLU A 247 -3.59 22.70 -9.05
C GLU A 247 -2.44 21.73 -9.33
N PRO A 248 -1.18 22.16 -9.23
CA PRO A 248 -0.04 21.27 -9.45
C PRO A 248 0.14 20.25 -8.31
N GLY A 249 0.89 19.19 -8.63
CA GLY A 249 1.37 18.22 -7.64
C GLY A 249 0.35 17.14 -7.25
N LEU A 250 -0.71 16.96 -8.05
CA LEU A 250 -1.62 15.82 -7.91
C LEU A 250 -1.07 14.60 -8.67
N VAL A 251 -1.30 13.42 -8.10
CA VAL A 251 -1.03 12.12 -8.71
C VAL A 251 -2.28 11.23 -8.62
N PRO A 252 -2.52 10.33 -9.58
CA PRO A 252 -3.59 9.34 -9.46
C PRO A 252 -3.22 8.25 -8.45
N VAL A 253 -4.22 7.79 -7.70
CA VAL A 253 -4.14 6.61 -6.82
C VAL A 253 -5.34 5.72 -7.12
N LEU A 254 -5.10 4.41 -7.28
CA LEU A 254 -6.10 3.42 -7.71
C LEU A 254 -6.87 3.81 -8.98
N ALA A 255 -6.24 4.55 -9.89
CA ALA A 255 -6.83 4.94 -11.15
C ALA A 255 -7.12 3.71 -12.04
N SER A 256 -8.38 3.55 -12.44
CA SER A 256 -8.85 2.53 -13.36
C SER A 256 -10.17 2.92 -14.04
N GLU A 257 -10.28 2.56 -15.31
CA GLU A 257 -11.52 2.71 -16.08
C GLU A 257 -12.61 1.73 -15.61
N THR A 258 -12.23 0.53 -15.16
CA THR A 258 -13.18 -0.55 -14.86
C THR A 258 -13.11 -1.08 -13.42
N GLY A 259 -12.31 -0.46 -12.55
CA GLY A 259 -12.13 -0.94 -11.17
C GLY A 259 -13.25 -0.63 -10.20
N TYR A 260 -13.81 0.57 -10.27
CA TYR A 260 -14.96 0.98 -9.47
C TYR A 260 -16.08 1.45 -10.39
N ASP A 261 -17.34 1.21 -10.02
CA ASP A 261 -18.48 1.64 -10.83
C ASP A 261 -18.71 3.15 -10.76
N ASP A 262 -18.36 3.77 -9.63
CA ASP A 262 -18.71 5.13 -9.26
C ASP A 262 -17.54 6.12 -9.26
N ILE A 263 -16.30 5.63 -9.25
CA ILE A 263 -15.09 6.47 -9.25
C ILE A 263 -14.05 6.01 -10.27
N PHE A 264 -13.28 6.94 -10.81
CA PHE A 264 -12.08 6.66 -11.60
C PHE A 264 -10.90 6.24 -10.73
N GLY A 265 -10.87 6.66 -9.47
CA GLY A 265 -9.75 6.52 -8.54
C GLY A 265 -9.78 7.69 -7.54
N MET A 266 -8.63 8.03 -7.00
CA MET A 266 -8.46 9.13 -6.05
C MET A 266 -7.31 10.04 -6.50
N TYR A 267 -7.41 11.33 -6.16
CA TYR A 267 -6.26 12.21 -6.17
C TYR A 267 -5.41 11.98 -4.92
N GLY A 268 -4.10 11.99 -5.10
CA GLY A 268 -3.12 12.05 -4.02
C GLY A 268 -2.09 13.16 -4.25
N ARG A 269 -1.30 13.47 -3.22
CA ARG A 269 -0.18 14.40 -3.30
C ARG A 269 1.03 13.79 -2.61
N VAL A 270 2.18 13.79 -3.28
CA VAL A 270 3.45 13.37 -2.67
C VAL A 270 3.81 14.37 -1.57
N THR A 271 3.88 13.92 -0.31
CA THR A 271 4.18 14.79 0.84
C THR A 271 5.60 14.64 1.34
N GLY A 272 6.27 13.52 1.01
CA GLY A 272 7.62 13.28 1.48
C GLY A 272 8.03 11.82 1.44
N VAL A 273 8.97 11.46 2.32
CA VAL A 273 9.39 10.07 2.54
C VAL A 273 9.25 9.66 3.98
N LEU A 274 8.98 8.38 4.18
CA LEU A 274 9.16 7.71 5.45
C LEU A 274 10.52 7.02 5.46
N LYS A 275 11.30 7.28 6.50
CA LYS A 275 12.62 6.67 6.68
C LYS A 275 12.54 5.35 7.44
N PRO A 276 13.45 4.39 7.18
CA PRO A 276 13.56 3.16 7.94
C PRO A 276 13.64 3.35 9.46
N PRO A 277 13.23 2.34 10.26
CA PRO A 277 13.49 2.32 11.68
C PRO A 277 14.98 2.52 11.99
N GLY A 278 15.30 3.46 12.90
CA GLY A 278 16.67 3.82 13.23
C GLY A 278 17.27 4.94 12.39
N GLU A 279 16.62 5.34 11.29
CA GLU A 279 17.05 6.44 10.41
C GLU A 279 16.21 7.71 10.62
N GLY A 280 16.10 8.15 11.88
CA GLY A 280 15.39 9.36 12.27
C GLY A 280 14.06 9.11 13.01
N ASP A 281 13.38 10.21 13.33
CA ASP A 281 12.12 10.22 14.07
C ASP A 281 10.95 9.65 13.25
N LEU A 282 9.91 9.19 13.95
CA LEU A 282 8.64 8.74 13.37
C LEU A 282 7.85 9.94 12.82
N ARG A 283 8.15 10.31 11.56
CA ARG A 283 7.46 11.36 10.81
C ARG A 283 7.69 11.19 9.31
N VAL A 284 6.85 11.84 8.51
CA VAL A 284 7.10 12.04 7.08
C VAL A 284 8.10 13.20 6.93
N TYR A 285 9.16 12.98 6.16
CA TYR A 285 10.18 13.98 5.83
C TYR A 285 9.82 14.65 4.51
N PRO A 286 9.58 15.98 4.48
CA PRO A 286 9.18 16.68 3.26
C PRO A 286 10.15 16.46 2.09
N SER A 287 9.61 16.34 0.89
CA SER A 287 10.39 16.14 -0.34
C SER A 287 11.38 17.28 -0.64
N ASP A 288 11.12 18.49 -0.11
CA ASP A 288 11.95 19.69 -0.32
C ASP A 288 13.39 19.55 0.21
N ASP A 289 13.64 18.59 1.12
CA ASP A 289 15.00 18.30 1.62
C ASP A 289 15.89 17.57 0.60
N ARG A 290 15.36 17.12 -0.56
CA ARG A 290 16.14 16.43 -1.60
C ARG A 290 16.73 17.36 -2.67
N ASP A 291 16.10 18.50 -2.95
CA ASP A 291 16.55 19.40 -4.02
C ASP A 291 17.75 20.29 -3.64
N GLU A 292 18.02 20.49 -2.34
CA GLU A 292 19.20 21.26 -1.92
C GLU A 292 20.52 20.46 -1.96
N ALA A 293 20.46 19.13 -1.96
CA ALA A 293 21.66 18.28 -1.93
C ALA A 293 22.19 17.91 -3.34
N GLY A 294 21.35 17.96 -4.38
CA GLY A 294 21.72 17.60 -5.77
C GLY A 294 22.13 18.78 -6.66
N GLY A 295 21.90 20.01 -6.23
CA GLY A 295 21.97 21.20 -7.08
C GLY A 295 23.21 22.08 -6.92
N ARG A 296 24.38 21.57 -6.49
CA ARG A 296 25.64 22.35 -6.51
C ARG A 296 26.85 21.46 -6.77
N ARG A 297 27.12 21.19 -8.05
CA ARG A 297 28.48 21.06 -8.61
C ARG A 297 28.40 21.09 -10.14
N ASP A 298 29.25 21.94 -10.69
CA ASP A 298 29.64 22.07 -12.11
C ASP A 298 28.62 22.78 -13.02
N SER A 299 28.86 23.93 -13.66
CA SER A 299 30.09 24.69 -13.91
C SER A 299 29.72 26.11 -14.37
N MET A 300 30.09 27.15 -13.62
CA MET A 300 30.27 28.50 -14.17
C MET A 300 31.76 28.64 -14.47
N GLY A 301 32.15 28.30 -15.69
CA GLY A 301 33.43 28.69 -16.28
C GLY A 301 33.25 30.05 -16.93
N GLU A 302 33.90 31.05 -16.35
CA GLU A 302 33.82 32.46 -16.67
C GLU A 302 34.11 32.78 -18.15
N GLY A 303 33.18 33.50 -18.79
CA GLY A 303 33.43 34.24 -20.01
C GLY A 303 34.17 35.54 -19.69
N GLY A 304 35.48 35.54 -19.93
CA GLY A 304 36.28 36.77 -20.01
C GLY A 304 36.22 37.31 -21.44
N GLY A 305 35.51 38.42 -21.63
CA GLY A 305 35.51 39.17 -22.88
C GLY A 305 36.75 40.05 -23.00
N GLU A 306 37.31 40.13 -24.20
CA GLU A 306 38.15 41.24 -24.65
C GLU A 306 37.69 41.68 -26.05
N GLU A 307 37.11 42.87 -26.12
CA GLU A 307 36.91 43.64 -27.34
C GLU A 307 38.18 44.43 -27.68
N ASN A 308 38.67 44.31 -28.92
CA ASN A 308 38.82 45.40 -29.90
C ASN A 308 40.00 45.17 -30.85
N GLY A 309 39.77 45.45 -32.14
CA GLY A 309 40.86 45.69 -33.09
C GLY A 309 40.56 45.27 -34.52
N THR A 310 39.82 46.12 -35.24
CA THR A 310 39.79 46.17 -36.71
C THR A 310 41.21 46.27 -37.30
N ASP A 311 41.56 45.47 -38.32
CA ASP A 311 41.90 46.02 -39.66
C ASP A 311 42.06 44.92 -40.74
N ARG A 312 41.84 45.35 -41.98
CA ARG A 312 41.89 44.62 -43.25
C ARG A 312 43.31 44.38 -43.75
N SER A 313 43.58 43.18 -44.27
CA SER A 313 44.37 42.88 -45.49
C SER A 313 44.61 41.36 -45.47
N GLY A 314 44.34 40.53 -46.48
CA GLY A 314 44.73 40.64 -47.88
C GLY A 314 45.68 39.47 -48.21
N ARG A 315 45.28 38.65 -49.19
CA ARG A 315 46.11 37.77 -50.05
C ARG A 315 46.71 36.45 -49.48
N SER A 316 46.35 35.36 -50.17
CA SER A 316 47.19 34.24 -50.71
C SER A 316 48.36 33.75 -49.86
N ASN A 317 48.49 32.46 -49.56
CA ASN A 317 48.52 31.30 -50.46
C ASN A 317 48.31 30.04 -49.63
#